data_AF-A0A970XLT6-F1
#
_entry.id   AF-A0A970XLT6-F1
#
_cell.length_a   1.000
_cell.length_b   1.000
_cell.length_c   1.000
_cell.angle_alpha   90.00
_cell.angle_beta   90.00
_cell.angle_gamma   90.00
#
_symmetry.space_group_name_H-M   'P 1'
#
loop_
_entity.id
_entity.type
_entity.pdbx_description
1 polymer ?
#
loop_
_entity_poly.entity_id
_entity_poly.type
_entity_poly.pdbx_seq_one_letter_code
_entity_poly.pdbx_strand_id
1 'polypeptide(L)'
;MEDNIFDIGKFVNVETEQSVSNSLVKRFKLRRKELKLSQQELAKRSGVSYSSIKRFEQTGDISFSSLLKIAGAIDCLEDFNKVFTTPKVLNLKDLRK
;
A
#
# COMPACT_ATOMS: atom_id res chain seq x y z
N MET A 1 10.05 30.24 -21.35
CA MET A 1 10.95 29.96 -20.21
C MET A 1 10.44 28.70 -19.57
N GLU A 2 11.17 27.59 -19.71
CA GLU A 2 10.85 26.36 -19.00
C GLU A 2 11.23 26.57 -17.54
N ASP A 3 10.23 26.63 -16.67
CA ASP A 3 10.44 26.57 -15.24
C ASP A 3 10.98 25.18 -14.90
N ASN A 4 12.30 25.06 -14.87
CA ASN A 4 13.02 23.96 -14.25
C ASN A 4 12.78 24.01 -12.73
N ILE A 5 11.57 23.65 -12.32
CA ILE A 5 11.28 23.29 -10.94
C ILE A 5 11.96 21.93 -10.73
N PHE A 6 13.22 21.99 -10.31
CA PHE A 6 13.89 20.86 -9.70
C PHE A 6 13.17 20.56 -8.39
N ASP A 7 12.14 19.72 -8.47
CA ASP A 7 11.47 19.16 -7.31
C ASP A 7 12.53 18.41 -6.48
N ILE A 8 12.83 18.97 -5.31
CA ILE A 8 13.81 18.44 -4.36
C ILE A 8 13.42 17.00 -3.95
N GLY A 9 12.13 16.65 -4.06
CA GLY A 9 11.63 15.28 -3.90
C GLY A 9 12.17 14.26 -4.90
N LYS A 10 12.82 14.68 -6.00
CA LYS A 10 13.56 13.78 -6.92
C LYS A 10 14.92 13.36 -6.38
N PHE A 11 15.47 14.08 -5.40
CA PHE A 11 16.85 13.90 -4.92
C PHE A 11 16.92 13.46 -3.45
N VAL A 12 15.82 13.56 -2.70
CA VAL A 12 15.72 13.10 -1.31
C VAL A 12 14.50 12.21 -1.16
N ASN A 13 14.70 10.92 -0.88
CA ASN A 13 13.61 9.99 -0.59
C ASN A 13 13.11 10.23 0.85
N VAL A 14 12.35 11.29 1.06
CA VAL A 14 11.69 11.53 2.35
C VAL A 14 10.48 10.62 2.41
N GLU A 15 10.53 9.60 3.26
CA GLU A 15 9.36 8.76 3.52
C GLU A 15 8.32 9.56 4.31
N THR A 16 7.28 10.01 3.60
CA THR A 16 6.08 10.59 4.18
C THR A 16 4.94 9.58 4.20
N GLU A 17 3.96 9.76 5.07
CA GLU A 17 2.74 8.93 5.11
C GLU A 17 2.08 8.86 3.73
N GLN A 18 2.02 9.99 3.02
CA GLN A 18 1.46 10.06 1.68
C GLN A 18 2.29 9.27 0.65
N SER A 19 3.63 9.34 0.71
CA SER A 19 4.51 8.59 -0.20
C SER A 19 4.38 7.08 0.02
N VAL A 20 4.33 6.64 1.28
CA VAL A 20 4.11 5.24 1.65
C VAL A 20 2.74 4.75 1.17
N SER A 21 1.68 5.53 1.41
CA SER A 21 0.32 5.23 0.95
C SER A 21 0.24 5.12 -0.57
N ASN A 22 0.77 6.10 -1.30
CA ASN A 22 0.80 6.09 -2.77
C ASN A 22 1.53 4.86 -3.32
N SER A 23 2.66 4.50 -2.70
CA SER A 23 3.45 3.33 -3.08
C SER A 23 2.69 2.02 -2.82
N LEU A 24 1.99 1.91 -1.70
CA LEU A 24 1.13 0.77 -1.38
C LEU A 24 0.00 0.64 -2.40
N VAL A 25 -0.74 1.71 -2.68
CA VAL A 25 -1.83 1.73 -3.67
C VAL A 25 -1.32 1.35 -5.05
N LYS A 26 -0.15 1.85 -5.46
CA LYS A 26 0.46 1.52 -6.75
C LYS A 26 0.78 0.03 -6.85
N ARG A 27 1.40 -0.56 -5.81
CA ARG A 27 1.68 -2.00 -5.76
C ARG A 27 0.39 -2.83 -5.79
N PHE A 28 -0.61 -2.46 -5.01
CA PHE A 28 -1.90 -3.14 -4.98
C PHE A 28 -2.58 -3.15 -6.35
N LYS A 29 -2.67 -1.99 -7.01
CA LYS A 29 -3.23 -1.86 -8.37
C LYS A 29 -2.52 -2.76 -9.37
N LEU A 30 -1.19 -2.83 -9.28
CA LEU A 30 -0.39 -3.68 -10.16
C LEU A 30 -0.75 -5.15 -9.96
N ARG A 31 -0.77 -5.65 -8.72
CA ARG A 31 -1.14 -7.05 -8.42
C ARG A 31 -2.55 -7.38 -8.88
N ARG A 32 -3.53 -6.51 -8.62
CA ARG A 32 -4.91 -6.69 -9.12
C ARG A 32 -4.95 -6.84 -10.65
N LYS A 33 -4.19 -6.01 -11.37
CA LYS A 33 -4.11 -6.04 -12.84
C LYS A 33 -3.39 -7.27 -13.37
N GLU A 34 -2.34 -7.75 -12.69
CA GLU A 34 -1.65 -9.01 -13.02
C GLU A 34 -2.61 -10.21 -12.93
N LEU A 35 -3.52 -10.20 -11.95
CA LEU A 35 -4.60 -11.17 -11.82
C LEU A 35 -5.77 -10.94 -12.80
N LYS A 36 -5.69 -9.95 -13.69
CA LYS A 36 -6.73 -9.55 -14.65
C LYS A 36 -8.09 -9.23 -14.02
N LEU A 37 -8.09 -8.77 -12.77
CA LEU A 37 -9.33 -8.44 -12.05
C LEU A 37 -9.73 -6.99 -12.30
N SER A 38 -11.01 -6.75 -12.61
CA SER A 38 -11.58 -5.41 -12.52
C SER A 38 -11.81 -5.03 -11.05
N GLN A 39 -12.00 -3.74 -10.78
CA GLN A 39 -12.38 -3.28 -9.42
C GLN A 39 -13.74 -3.88 -8.99
N GLN A 40 -14.67 -4.06 -9.92
CA GLN A 40 -15.98 -4.68 -9.65
C GLN A 40 -15.84 -6.18 -9.36
N GLU A 41 -14.96 -6.88 -10.07
CA GLU A 41 -14.69 -8.29 -9.82
C GLU A 41 -14.03 -8.49 -8.44
N LEU A 42 -13.05 -7.65 -8.10
CA LEU A 42 -12.46 -7.65 -6.77
C LEU A 42 -13.50 -7.35 -5.68
N ALA A 43 -14.43 -6.42 -5.92
CA ALA A 43 -15.52 -6.12 -4.99
C ALA A 43 -16.36 -7.37 -4.69
N LYS A 44 -16.77 -8.10 -5.73
CA LYS A 44 -17.52 -9.35 -5.59
C LYS A 44 -16.72 -10.40 -4.81
N ARG A 45 -15.45 -10.61 -5.14
CA ARG A 45 -14.60 -11.63 -4.50
C ARG A 45 -14.31 -11.35 -3.04
N SER A 46 -14.06 -10.08 -2.69
CA SER A 46 -13.67 -9.67 -1.34
C SER A 46 -14.85 -9.37 -0.40
N GLY A 47 -16.06 -9.23 -0.94
CA GLY A 47 -17.22 -8.74 -0.19
C GLY A 47 -17.10 -7.27 0.25
N VAL A 48 -16.16 -6.51 -0.34
CA VAL A 48 -15.99 -5.08 -0.09
C VAL A 48 -16.72 -4.29 -1.19
N SER A 49 -17.31 -3.15 -0.84
CA SER A 49 -18.04 -2.35 -1.82
C SER A 49 -17.13 -1.85 -2.95
N TYR A 50 -17.68 -1.77 -4.17
CA TYR A 50 -16.97 -1.19 -5.32
C TYR A 50 -16.50 0.24 -5.02
N SER A 51 -17.35 1.05 -4.37
CA SER A 51 -17.01 2.43 -3.98
C SER A 51 -15.81 2.51 -3.04
N SER A 52 -15.67 1.57 -2.11
CA SER A 52 -14.51 1.47 -1.21
C SER A 52 -13.24 1.12 -1.96
N ILE A 53 -13.29 0.14 -2.88
CA ILE A 53 -12.12 -0.23 -3.70
C ILE A 53 -11.72 0.92 -4.63
N LYS A 54 -12.70 1.58 -5.24
CA LYS A 54 -12.47 2.75 -6.09
C LYS A 54 -11.79 3.88 -5.30
N ARG A 55 -12.31 4.20 -4.10
CA ARG A 55 -11.73 5.21 -3.21
C ARG A 55 -10.30 4.85 -2.82
N PHE A 56 -10.07 3.64 -2.34
CA PHE A 56 -8.74 3.13 -1.99
C PHE A 56 -7.76 3.31 -3.14
N GLU A 57 -8.15 2.90 -4.34
CA GLU A 57 -7.30 3.02 -5.49
C GLU A 57 -7.09 4.47 -5.95
N GLN A 58 -8.02 5.39 -5.70
CA GLN A 58 -7.89 6.79 -6.10
C GLN A 58 -7.10 7.62 -5.09
N THR A 59 -7.34 7.43 -3.79
CA THR A 59 -6.86 8.32 -2.73
C THR A 59 -6.02 7.61 -1.67
N GLY A 60 -6.00 6.27 -1.65
CA GLY A 60 -5.39 5.47 -0.59
C GLY A 60 -6.26 5.28 0.65
N ASP A 61 -7.45 5.88 0.68
CA ASP A 61 -8.34 5.83 1.83
C ASP A 61 -9.21 4.56 1.83
N ILE A 62 -9.10 3.77 2.89
CA ILE A 62 -9.84 2.54 3.14
C ILE A 62 -9.76 2.17 4.63
N SER A 63 -10.77 1.46 5.15
CA SER A 63 -10.65 0.87 6.48
C SER A 63 -9.65 -0.28 6.47
N PHE A 64 -8.98 -0.52 7.60
CA PHE A 64 -8.05 -1.64 7.73
C PHE A 64 -8.72 -3.00 7.48
N SER A 65 -9.94 -3.21 8.00
CA SER A 65 -10.71 -4.45 7.75
C SER A 65 -10.98 -4.67 6.26
N SER A 66 -11.39 -3.63 5.53
CA SER A 66 -11.62 -3.74 4.09
C SER A 66 -10.31 -3.97 3.32
N LEU A 67 -9.19 -3.38 3.77
CA LEU A 67 -7.87 -3.62 3.19
C LEU A 67 -7.44 -5.10 3.33
N LEU A 68 -7.63 -5.71 4.51
CA LEU A 68 -7.34 -7.13 4.71
C LEU A 68 -8.21 -8.03 3.83
N LYS A 69 -9.50 -7.71 3.69
CA LYS A 69 -10.42 -8.46 2.81
C LYS A 69 -9.98 -8.44 1.35
N ILE A 70 -9.62 -7.26 0.83
CA ILE A 70 -9.16 -7.16 -0.57
C ILE A 70 -7.78 -7.78 -0.76
N ALA A 71 -6.90 -7.74 0.25
CA ALA A 71 -5.61 -8.42 0.24
C ALA A 71 -5.76 -9.95 0.22
N GLY A 72 -6.68 -10.50 1.02
CA GLY A 72 -7.02 -11.93 0.98
C GLY A 72 -7.61 -12.36 -0.36
N ALA A 73 -8.43 -11.52 -0.99
CA ALA A 73 -9.01 -11.81 -2.31
C ALA A 73 -8.00 -11.82 -3.47
N ILE A 74 -6.75 -11.38 -3.23
CA ILE A 74 -5.65 -11.39 -4.20
C ILE A 74 -4.43 -12.18 -3.71
N ASP A 75 -4.61 -13.05 -2.70
CA ASP A 75 -3.56 -13.90 -2.11
C ASP A 75 -2.35 -13.13 -1.53
N CYS A 76 -2.57 -11.91 -1.03
CA CYS A 76 -1.55 -11.08 -0.39
C CYS A 76 -1.78 -10.85 1.11
N LEU A 77 -2.66 -11.62 1.75
CA LEU A 77 -2.97 -11.43 3.17
C LEU A 77 -1.76 -11.65 4.07
N GLU A 78 -0.91 -12.63 3.74
CA GLU A 78 0.29 -12.98 4.52
C GLU A 78 1.32 -11.84 4.60
N ASP A 79 1.30 -10.90 3.66
CA ASP A 79 2.21 -9.75 3.70
C ASP A 79 1.93 -8.83 4.89
N PHE A 80 0.70 -8.82 5.41
CA PHE A 80 0.35 -8.04 6.60
C PHE A 80 0.98 -8.60 7.88
N ASN A 81 1.25 -9.91 7.94
CA ASN A 81 1.95 -10.52 9.08
C ASN A 81 3.41 -10.07 9.18
N LYS A 82 3.97 -9.52 8.10
CA LYS A 82 5.35 -9.01 8.06
C LYS A 82 5.45 -7.57 8.58
N VAL A 83 4.32 -6.85 8.67
CA VAL A 83 4.31 -5.46 9.12
C VAL A 83 4.67 -5.41 10.61
N PHE A 84 5.60 -4.52 10.98
CA PHE A 84 6.14 -4.36 12.34
C PHE A 84 6.91 -5.56 12.92
N THR A 85 7.34 -6.50 12.08
CA THR A 85 8.15 -7.65 12.55
C THR A 85 9.61 -7.29 12.81
N THR A 86 10.15 -6.27 12.15
CA THR A 86 11.53 -5.83 12.34
C THR A 86 11.71 -5.19 13.72
N PRO A 87 12.56 -5.74 14.60
CA PRO A 87 12.86 -5.12 15.88
C PRO A 87 13.48 -3.73 15.68
N LYS A 88 12.99 -2.74 16.41
CA LYS A 88 13.67 -1.45 16.50
C LYS A 88 14.85 -1.61 17.47
N VAL A 89 16.05 -1.78 16.93
CA VAL A 89 17.29 -1.68 17.70
C VAL A 89 17.46 -0.21 18.09
N LEU A 90 17.18 0.11 19.35
CA LEU A 90 17.29 1.48 19.84
C LEU A 90 18.69 1.76 20.34
N ASN A 91 19.41 0.74 20.83
CA ASN A 91 20.77 0.87 21.32
C ASN A 91 21.64 -0.38 21.03
N LEU A 92 22.97 -0.20 21.11
CA LEU A 92 23.97 -1.26 20.93
C LEU A 92 23.78 -2.49 21.83
N LYS A 93 23.05 -2.35 22.94
CA LYS A 93 22.74 -3.47 23.86
C LYS A 93 21.71 -4.44 23.28
N ASP A 94 20.88 -4.00 22.34
CA ASP A 94 19.80 -4.81 21.75
C ASP A 94 20.31 -5.78 20.67
N LEU A 95 21.57 -5.62 20.23
CA LEU A 95 22.24 -6.45 19.22
C LEU A 95 22.85 -7.74 19.78
N ARG A 96 22.87 -7.92 21.11
CA ARG A 96 23.36 -9.13 21.78
C ARG A 96 22.17 -9.94 22.29
N LYS A 97 21.50 -10.66 21.39
CA LYS A 97 20.64 -11.78 21.74
C LYS A 97 21.06 -13.00 20.95
#